data_AF-A0A7Y2KX87-F1
#
_entry.id   AF-A0A7Y2KX87-F1
#
_cell.length_a   1.000
_cell.length_b   1.000
_cell.length_c   1.000
_cell.angle_alpha   90.00
_cell.angle_beta   90.00
_cell.angle_gamma   90.00
#
_symmetry.space_group_name_H-M   'P 1'
#
loop_
_entity.id
_entity.type
_entity.pdbx_description
1 polymer ?
#
loop_
_entity_poly.entity_id
_entity_poly.type
_entity_poly.pdbx_seq_one_letter_code
_entity_poly.pdbx_strand_id
1 'polypeptide(L)'
;MTTITAVRVEDIRFPTSQSLDGSDAMNPDPDYSAAYVILETDTPGLEGHGLTFTIGRGNEICCASIKALASLLVGLKLEWIAEDMGRFWRHVTSDSQLRWIGPDKGAIHLATGAVVNAAWDLWAKAEGKPVWRLVADMSPEQLVRCIDFRYITDCITPAEALTLLRERAHGKAGRLALLEANGYPCYTTSAGWLGYADDKLRRLCQEAVDAGFSHVKLKVGHDLQDDIRRVRIAREVLGPDRQLMIDANQVWEVDTAIDWVRELSFANPWFIEEPTSPDDVEGHRKIRLGVAPVKVATGEMCQNRIVFKQLIMREAIDV
;
A
#
# COMPACT_ATOMS: atom_id res chain seq x y z
N MET A 1 -29.02 -0.76 16.84
CA MET A 1 -28.42 -0.03 15.71
C MET A 1 -27.21 0.67 16.29
N THR A 2 -26.02 0.33 15.81
CA THR A 2 -24.77 0.88 16.35
C THR A 2 -24.52 2.24 15.75
N THR A 3 -24.36 3.27 16.58
CA THR A 3 -24.08 4.65 16.17
C THR A 3 -22.67 5.04 16.55
N ILE A 4 -21.92 5.69 15.65
CA ILE A 4 -20.63 6.29 15.97
C ILE A 4 -20.86 7.52 16.86
N THR A 5 -20.33 7.51 18.08
CA THR A 5 -20.56 8.54 19.09
C THR A 5 -19.40 9.52 19.21
N ALA A 6 -18.17 9.08 18.92
CA ALA A 6 -16.99 9.92 18.95
C ALA A 6 -15.88 9.40 18.04
N VAL A 7 -14.89 10.27 17.79
CA VAL A 7 -13.67 9.94 17.04
C VAL A 7 -12.48 10.36 17.90
N ARG A 8 -11.72 9.38 18.39
CA ARG A 8 -10.48 9.58 19.15
C ARG A 8 -9.29 9.43 18.22
N VAL A 9 -8.29 10.30 18.37
CA VAL A 9 -7.11 10.36 17.51
C VAL A 9 -5.84 10.39 18.35
N GLU A 10 -4.90 9.51 18.04
CA GLU A 10 -3.63 9.36 18.76
C GLU A 10 -2.46 9.54 17.80
N ASP A 11 -1.50 10.39 18.20
CA ASP A 11 -0.22 10.58 17.49
C ASP A 11 0.79 9.62 18.10
N ILE A 12 1.06 8.52 17.41
CA ILE A 12 1.94 7.45 17.87
C ILE A 12 3.20 7.45 17.00
N ARG A 13 4.39 7.48 17.63
CA ARG A 13 5.67 7.49 16.93
C ARG A 13 6.63 6.48 17.57
N PHE A 14 7.33 5.73 16.74
CA PHE A 14 8.28 4.71 17.14
C PHE A 14 9.70 5.15 16.72
N PRO A 15 10.72 5.02 17.58
CA PRO A 15 12.07 5.53 17.33
C PRO A 15 12.90 4.56 16.45
N THR A 16 12.38 4.20 15.27
CA THR A 16 13.04 3.26 14.33
C THR A 16 14.34 3.80 13.75
N SER A 17 14.50 5.12 13.70
CA SER A 17 15.73 5.78 13.27
C SER A 17 16.96 5.40 14.11
N GLN A 18 16.78 4.99 15.37
CA GLN A 18 17.89 4.57 16.24
C GLN A 18 18.66 3.36 15.69
N SER A 19 17.99 2.50 14.91
CA SER A 19 18.56 1.30 14.29
C SER A 19 18.62 1.39 12.76
N LEU A 20 18.19 2.52 12.19
CA LEU A 20 17.99 2.74 10.75
C LEU A 20 17.07 1.70 10.08
N ASP A 21 16.15 1.12 10.86
CA ASP A 21 15.13 0.23 10.35
C ASP A 21 14.18 1.02 9.45
N GLY A 22 14.03 0.60 8.19
CA GLY A 22 13.25 1.34 7.19
C GLY A 22 14.06 2.30 6.32
N SER A 23 15.37 2.48 6.59
CA SER A 23 16.20 3.39 5.81
C SER A 23 16.31 3.01 4.32
N ASP A 24 16.13 4.01 3.46
CA ASP A 24 16.26 3.91 2.01
C ASP A 24 16.95 5.14 1.40
N ALA A 25 17.02 5.24 0.07
CA ALA A 25 17.75 6.30 -0.62
C ALA A 25 17.09 7.69 -0.49
N MET A 26 15.78 7.75 -0.27
CA MET A 26 15.02 8.99 -0.08
C MET A 26 14.82 9.32 1.41
N ASN A 27 14.60 8.29 2.23
CA ASN A 27 14.26 8.38 3.64
C ASN A 27 15.38 7.76 4.48
N PRO A 28 16.44 8.52 4.84
CA PRO A 28 17.61 7.95 5.50
C PRO A 28 17.37 7.56 6.97
N ASP A 29 16.47 8.25 7.68
CA ASP A 29 16.26 8.13 9.12
C ASP A 29 14.76 8.13 9.52
N PRO A 30 13.92 7.23 8.96
CA PRO A 30 12.49 7.26 9.23
C PRO A 30 12.18 6.86 10.68
N ASP A 31 11.29 7.61 11.32
CA ASP A 31 10.64 7.24 12.58
C ASP A 31 9.21 6.78 12.30
N TYR A 32 9.02 5.47 12.16
CA TYR A 32 7.74 4.88 11.83
C TYR A 32 6.67 5.39 12.78
N SER A 33 5.59 5.92 12.23
CA SER A 33 4.57 6.64 12.96
C SER A 33 3.19 6.28 12.44
N ALA A 34 2.20 6.40 13.32
CA ALA A 34 0.81 6.16 13.01
C ALA A 34 -0.02 7.36 13.48
N ALA A 35 -0.78 7.94 12.55
CA ALA A 35 -1.91 8.78 12.90
C ALA A 35 -3.09 7.82 13.11
N TYR A 36 -3.27 7.42 14.38
CA TYR A 36 -4.18 6.37 14.78
C TYR A 36 -5.57 6.94 15.09
N VAL A 37 -6.62 6.25 14.67
CA VAL A 37 -8.01 6.67 14.87
C VAL A 37 -8.86 5.55 15.45
N ILE A 38 -9.75 5.93 16.37
CA ILE A 38 -10.70 5.04 17.02
C ILE A 38 -12.10 5.66 16.87
N LEU A 39 -13.00 4.91 16.23
CA LEU A 39 -14.42 5.21 16.10
C LEU A 39 -15.14 4.57 17.30
N GLU A 40 -15.53 5.39 18.26
CA GLU A 40 -16.28 4.96 19.43
C GLU A 40 -17.76 4.83 19.08
N THR A 41 -18.46 3.89 19.72
CA THR A 41 -19.89 3.65 19.46
C THR A 41 -20.74 3.65 20.72
N ASP A 42 -22.06 3.70 20.54
CA ASP A 42 -23.06 3.51 21.60
C ASP A 42 -23.21 2.03 22.04
N THR A 43 -22.57 1.10 21.33
CA THR A 43 -22.55 -0.33 21.67
C THR A 43 -21.32 -0.63 22.54
N PRO A 44 -21.49 -1.07 23.80
CA PRO A 44 -20.38 -1.33 24.70
C PRO A 44 -19.36 -2.33 24.14
N GLY A 45 -18.08 -1.95 24.15
CA GLY A 45 -16.97 -2.80 23.69
C GLY A 45 -16.80 -2.91 22.18
N LEU A 46 -17.61 -2.20 21.38
CA LEU A 46 -17.51 -2.18 19.93
C LEU A 46 -16.89 -0.84 19.47
N GLU A 47 -15.63 -0.89 19.06
CA GLU A 47 -14.88 0.25 18.52
C GLU A 47 -14.24 -0.13 17.17
N GLY A 48 -14.19 0.83 16.24
CA GLY A 48 -13.50 0.70 14.96
C GLY A 48 -12.11 1.33 15.00
N HIS A 49 -11.07 0.58 14.66
CA HIS A 49 -9.69 1.03 14.74
C HIS A 49 -9.08 1.13 13.35
N GLY A 50 -8.40 2.24 13.09
CA GLY A 50 -7.69 2.46 11.84
C GLY A 50 -6.45 3.31 12.06
N LEU A 51 -5.59 3.34 11.05
CA LEU A 51 -4.42 4.20 11.04
C LEU A 51 -4.08 4.60 9.61
N THR A 52 -3.33 5.69 9.51
CA THR A 52 -2.48 5.94 8.34
C THR A 52 -1.03 6.04 8.80
N PHE A 53 -0.13 5.56 7.96
CA PHE A 53 1.30 5.45 8.26
C PHE A 53 2.03 6.73 7.82
N THR A 54 2.97 7.17 8.63
CA THR A 54 3.94 8.23 8.30
C THR A 54 5.32 7.89 8.87
N ILE A 55 6.34 8.70 8.59
CA ILE A 55 7.73 8.45 9.01
C ILE A 55 8.28 9.52 9.95
N GLY A 56 7.43 10.09 10.82
CA GLY A 56 7.86 10.96 11.92
C GLY A 56 7.25 12.35 11.84
N ARG A 57 8.04 13.33 11.37
CA ARG A 57 7.56 14.72 11.19
C ARG A 57 6.39 14.75 10.20
N GLY A 58 5.34 15.50 10.51
CA GLY A 58 4.12 15.55 9.69
C GLY A 58 3.02 14.57 10.11
N ASN A 59 3.29 13.62 11.03
CA ASN A 59 2.24 12.75 11.58
C ASN A 59 1.10 13.56 12.21
N GLU A 60 1.45 14.68 12.86
CA GLU A 60 0.50 15.61 13.47
C GLU A 60 -0.45 16.26 12.45
N ILE A 61 -0.01 16.44 11.19
CA ILE A 61 -0.83 16.98 10.10
C ILE A 61 -1.89 15.95 9.68
N CYS A 62 -1.52 14.67 9.63
CA CYS A 62 -2.47 13.58 9.39
C CYS A 62 -3.46 13.46 10.55
N CYS A 63 -3.00 13.53 11.80
CA CYS A 63 -3.86 13.56 12.98
C CYS A 63 -4.87 14.73 12.95
N ALA A 64 -4.42 15.94 12.57
CA ALA A 64 -5.30 17.10 12.41
C ALA A 64 -6.32 16.88 11.27
N SER A 65 -5.90 16.25 10.17
CA SER A 65 -6.78 15.92 9.05
C SER A 65 -7.84 14.87 9.44
N ILE A 66 -7.50 13.88 10.26
CA ILE A 66 -8.46 12.92 10.82
C ILE A 66 -9.49 13.65 11.69
N LYS A 67 -9.04 14.57 12.56
CA LYS A 67 -9.95 15.39 13.38
C LYS A 67 -10.91 16.23 12.52
N ALA A 68 -10.45 16.76 11.39
CA ALA A 68 -11.30 17.52 10.46
C ALA A 68 -12.40 16.65 9.82
N LEU A 69 -12.17 15.34 9.65
CA LEU A 69 -13.16 14.40 9.13
C LEU A 69 -14.19 13.96 10.19
N ALA A 70 -13.94 14.19 11.49
CA ALA A 70 -14.77 13.67 12.58
C ALA A 70 -16.24 14.12 12.50
N SER A 71 -16.51 15.35 12.09
CA SER A 71 -17.89 15.87 11.94
C SER A 71 -18.69 15.18 10.85
N LEU A 72 -18.02 14.51 9.89
CA LEU A 72 -18.69 13.70 8.89
C LEU A 72 -19.02 12.28 9.40
N LEU A 73 -18.45 11.87 10.54
CA LEU A 73 -18.53 10.49 11.05
C LEU A 73 -19.46 10.37 12.26
N VAL A 74 -19.39 11.31 13.20
CA VAL A 74 -20.19 11.28 14.44
C VAL A 74 -21.68 11.35 14.10
N GLY A 75 -22.45 10.43 14.67
CA GLY A 75 -23.89 10.28 14.42
C GLY A 75 -24.24 9.34 13.26
N LEU A 76 -23.26 8.88 12.46
CA LEU A 76 -23.52 7.85 11.45
C LEU A 76 -23.83 6.50 12.12
N LYS A 77 -24.74 5.76 11.49
CA LYS A 77 -25.10 4.40 11.89
C LYS A 77 -24.28 3.39 11.11
N LEU A 78 -23.79 2.35 11.78
CA LEU A 78 -23.06 1.26 11.15
C LEU A 78 -23.89 0.58 10.05
N GLU A 79 -25.20 0.42 10.24
CA GLU A 79 -26.07 -0.20 9.24
C GLU A 79 -26.17 0.65 7.96
N TRP A 80 -26.13 1.98 8.08
CA TRP A 80 -26.12 2.89 6.93
C TRP A 80 -24.79 2.81 6.16
N ILE A 81 -23.67 2.59 6.86
CA ILE A 81 -22.36 2.36 6.26
C ILE A 81 -22.35 1.00 5.54
N ALA A 82 -22.77 -0.08 6.21
CA ALA A 82 -22.76 -1.44 5.69
C ALA A 82 -23.73 -1.68 4.51
N GLU A 83 -24.85 -0.95 4.47
CA GLU A 83 -25.83 -1.03 3.38
C GLU A 83 -25.22 -0.62 2.03
N ASP A 84 -24.36 0.41 2.04
CA ASP A 84 -23.71 1.00 0.87
C ASP A 84 -22.41 1.71 1.26
N MET A 85 -21.31 0.94 1.27
CA MET A 85 -19.98 1.45 1.63
C MET A 85 -19.45 2.44 0.56
N GLY A 86 -19.90 2.35 -0.70
CA GLY A 86 -19.58 3.32 -1.74
C GLY A 86 -20.22 4.68 -1.50
N ARG A 87 -21.47 4.71 -1.01
CA ARG A 87 -22.14 5.92 -0.52
C ARG A 87 -21.42 6.51 0.69
N PHE A 88 -20.99 5.70 1.64
CA PHE A 88 -20.17 6.16 2.77
C PHE A 88 -18.84 6.77 2.28
N TRP A 89 -18.13 6.09 1.37
CA TRP A 89 -16.91 6.61 0.75
C TRP A 89 -17.17 7.97 0.09
N ARG A 90 -18.26 8.09 -0.66
CA ARG A 90 -18.64 9.36 -1.31
C ARG A 90 -18.92 10.45 -0.28
N HIS A 91 -19.63 10.14 0.79
CA HIS A 91 -19.94 11.08 1.89
C HIS A 91 -18.67 11.65 2.50
N VAL A 92 -17.70 10.81 2.88
CA VAL A 92 -16.47 11.27 3.53
C VAL A 92 -15.49 11.96 2.56
N THR A 93 -15.62 11.78 1.25
CA THR A 93 -14.73 12.36 0.22
C THR A 93 -15.37 13.46 -0.63
N SER A 94 -16.61 13.87 -0.31
CA SER A 94 -17.36 14.88 -1.09
C SER A 94 -17.69 16.16 -0.35
N ASP A 95 -17.21 16.33 0.89
CA ASP A 95 -17.13 17.65 1.50
C ASP A 95 -16.25 18.55 0.62
N SER A 96 -16.83 19.58 0.01
CA SER A 96 -16.14 20.40 -0.98
C SER A 96 -14.99 21.20 -0.38
N GLN A 97 -15.06 21.57 0.90
CA GLN A 97 -13.99 22.32 1.57
C GLN A 97 -12.82 21.41 1.88
N LEU A 98 -13.08 20.20 2.40
CA LEU A 98 -12.02 19.22 2.65
C LEU A 98 -11.40 18.71 1.34
N ARG A 99 -12.20 18.54 0.29
CA ARG A 99 -11.69 18.25 -1.06
C ARG A 99 -10.71 19.30 -1.57
N TRP A 100 -10.89 20.56 -1.22
CA TRP A 100 -10.00 21.66 -1.65
C TRP A 100 -8.56 21.49 -1.13
N ILE A 101 -8.37 20.75 -0.04
CA ILE A 101 -7.06 20.48 0.56
C ILE A 101 -6.34 19.28 -0.11
N GLY A 102 -7.02 18.56 -1.01
CA GLY A 102 -6.44 17.46 -1.81
C GLY A 102 -6.58 17.78 -3.30
N PRO A 103 -7.67 17.35 -3.96
CA PRO A 103 -8.62 16.31 -3.58
C PRO A 103 -8.02 14.90 -3.75
N ASP A 104 -8.47 13.96 -2.93
CA ASP A 104 -8.10 12.54 -2.99
C ASP A 104 -6.56 12.31 -3.09
N LYS A 105 -5.78 13.12 -2.36
CA LYS A 105 -4.31 13.00 -2.24
C LYS A 105 -3.80 13.61 -0.93
N GLY A 106 -2.54 13.33 -0.58
CA GLY A 106 -1.85 13.95 0.56
C GLY A 106 -2.50 13.69 1.92
N ALA A 107 -2.27 14.59 2.89
CA ALA A 107 -2.69 14.40 4.28
C ALA A 107 -4.20 14.14 4.45
N ILE A 108 -5.04 14.84 3.69
CA ILE A 108 -6.50 14.66 3.78
C ILE A 108 -6.93 13.27 3.29
N HIS A 109 -6.26 12.70 2.29
CA HIS A 109 -6.59 11.37 1.79
C HIS A 109 -5.92 10.24 2.57
N LEU A 110 -4.74 10.48 3.15
CA LEU A 110 -4.17 9.62 4.19
C LEU A 110 -5.12 9.51 5.39
N ALA A 111 -5.65 10.63 5.86
CA ALA A 111 -6.66 10.65 6.93
C ALA A 111 -7.97 9.95 6.51
N THR A 112 -8.41 10.14 5.26
CA THR A 112 -9.57 9.42 4.70
C THR A 112 -9.35 7.91 4.77
N GLY A 113 -8.17 7.42 4.38
CA GLY A 113 -7.82 6.00 4.47
C GLY A 113 -7.93 5.45 5.89
N ALA A 114 -7.41 6.19 6.88
CA ALA A 114 -7.49 5.81 8.29
C ALA A 114 -8.94 5.65 8.77
N VAL A 115 -9.81 6.63 8.49
CA VAL A 115 -11.21 6.61 8.96
C VAL A 115 -12.06 5.59 8.20
N VAL A 116 -11.83 5.41 6.90
CA VAL A 116 -12.55 4.40 6.10
C VAL A 116 -12.17 3.00 6.55
N ASN A 117 -10.89 2.76 6.83
CA ASN A 117 -10.43 1.46 7.34
C ASN A 117 -10.93 1.20 8.77
N ALA A 118 -11.03 2.22 9.61
CA ALA A 118 -11.65 2.09 10.93
C ALA A 118 -13.14 1.71 10.84
N ALA A 119 -13.86 2.21 9.83
CA ALA A 119 -15.24 1.81 9.56
C ALA A 119 -15.35 0.36 9.07
N TRP A 120 -14.39 -0.11 8.25
CA TRP A 120 -14.30 -1.53 7.88
C TRP A 120 -13.98 -2.43 9.07
N ASP A 121 -13.07 -2.03 9.95
CA ASP A 121 -12.76 -2.76 11.18
C ASP A 121 -13.99 -2.83 12.10
N LEU A 122 -14.70 -1.72 12.28
CA LEU A 122 -15.95 -1.67 13.03
C LEU A 122 -16.99 -2.66 12.48
N TRP A 123 -17.18 -2.66 11.16
CA TRP A 123 -18.12 -3.57 10.49
C TRP A 123 -17.70 -5.04 10.67
N ALA A 124 -16.44 -5.35 10.44
CA ALA A 124 -15.92 -6.71 10.56
C ALA A 124 -16.04 -7.25 11.99
N LYS A 125 -15.77 -6.42 13.00
CA LYS A 125 -15.98 -6.77 14.43
C LYS A 125 -17.44 -7.01 14.75
N ALA A 126 -18.35 -6.16 14.26
CA ALA A 126 -19.79 -6.33 14.48
C ALA A 126 -20.32 -7.64 13.87
N GLU A 127 -19.75 -8.09 12.75
CA GLU A 127 -20.08 -9.35 12.07
C GLU A 127 -19.30 -10.56 12.62
N GLY A 128 -18.37 -10.34 13.56
CA GLY A 128 -17.52 -11.41 14.12
C GLY A 128 -16.60 -12.06 13.08
N LYS A 129 -16.12 -11.31 12.09
CA LYS A 129 -15.29 -11.82 10.98
C LYS A 129 -13.99 -11.04 10.84
N PRO A 130 -12.89 -11.66 10.37
CA PRO A 130 -11.79 -10.88 9.84
C PRO A 130 -12.22 -10.17 8.53
N VAL A 131 -11.70 -8.97 8.28
CA VAL A 131 -12.10 -8.13 7.12
C VAL A 131 -12.02 -8.89 5.79
N TRP A 132 -10.95 -9.68 5.58
CA TRP A 132 -10.80 -10.45 4.34
C TRP A 132 -11.95 -11.44 4.13
N ARG A 133 -12.49 -12.03 5.21
CA ARG A 133 -13.62 -12.95 5.12
C ARG A 133 -14.94 -12.22 4.96
N LEU A 134 -15.12 -11.09 5.66
CA LEU A 134 -16.27 -10.21 5.46
C LEU A 134 -16.43 -9.84 3.97
N VAL A 135 -15.35 -9.35 3.36
CA VAL A 135 -15.34 -8.95 1.94
C VAL A 135 -15.48 -10.17 1.03
N ALA A 136 -14.78 -11.28 1.30
CA ALA A 136 -14.85 -12.48 0.46
C ALA A 136 -16.23 -13.15 0.50
N ASP A 137 -17.00 -13.02 1.59
CA ASP A 137 -18.35 -13.58 1.70
C ASP A 137 -19.38 -12.80 0.86
N MET A 138 -19.09 -11.54 0.51
CA MET A 138 -19.99 -10.70 -0.29
C MET A 138 -20.34 -11.33 -1.64
N SER A 139 -21.55 -11.04 -2.13
CA SER A 139 -21.89 -11.23 -3.53
C SER A 139 -21.13 -10.22 -4.41
N PRO A 140 -20.95 -10.51 -5.71
CA PRO A 140 -20.40 -9.53 -6.66
C PRO A 140 -21.09 -8.16 -6.60
N GLU A 141 -22.42 -8.12 -6.46
CA GLU A 141 -23.22 -6.89 -6.37
C GLU A 141 -22.93 -6.10 -5.09
N GLN A 142 -22.79 -6.79 -3.95
CA GLN A 142 -22.42 -6.16 -2.68
C GLN A 142 -21.00 -5.57 -2.76
N LEU A 143 -20.06 -6.30 -3.37
CA LEU A 143 -18.68 -5.82 -3.53
C LEU A 143 -18.60 -4.60 -4.46
N VAL A 144 -19.30 -4.62 -5.60
CA VAL A 144 -19.38 -3.46 -6.50
C VAL A 144 -19.99 -2.24 -5.80
N ARG A 145 -20.99 -2.45 -4.93
CA ARG A 145 -21.61 -1.37 -4.14
C ARG A 145 -20.63 -0.71 -3.17
N CYS A 146 -19.55 -1.37 -2.80
CA CYS A 146 -18.53 -0.78 -1.91
C CYS A 146 -17.60 0.22 -2.62
N ILE A 147 -17.73 0.40 -3.94
CA ILE A 147 -16.76 1.14 -4.75
C ILE A 147 -17.38 2.44 -5.29
N ASP A 148 -16.67 3.56 -5.15
CA ASP A 148 -16.97 4.78 -5.89
C ASP A 148 -16.28 4.80 -7.27
N PHE A 149 -17.07 4.58 -8.33
CA PHE A 149 -16.61 4.57 -9.71
C PHE A 149 -16.34 5.96 -10.33
N ARG A 150 -16.55 7.06 -9.59
CA ARG A 150 -16.27 8.42 -10.10
C ARG A 150 -14.81 8.49 -10.58
N TYR A 151 -14.65 8.97 -11.82
CA TYR A 151 -13.38 9.18 -12.54
C TYR A 151 -12.63 7.93 -13.04
N ILE A 152 -13.23 6.74 -12.95
CA ILE A 152 -12.63 5.49 -13.47
C ILE A 152 -13.48 4.77 -14.52
N THR A 153 -14.65 5.30 -14.88
CA THR A 153 -15.58 4.66 -15.83
C THR A 153 -15.09 4.60 -17.28
N ASP A 154 -14.06 5.36 -17.62
CA ASP A 154 -13.33 5.29 -18.89
C ASP A 154 -12.30 4.14 -18.94
N CYS A 155 -12.08 3.45 -17.82
CA CYS A 155 -11.25 2.26 -17.70
C CYS A 155 -12.05 1.02 -17.29
N ILE A 156 -12.95 1.18 -16.32
CA ILE A 156 -13.82 0.11 -15.84
C ILE A 156 -15.14 0.70 -15.32
N THR A 157 -16.23 0.27 -15.92
CA THR A 157 -17.59 0.62 -15.49
C THR A 157 -18.08 -0.30 -14.36
N PRO A 158 -19.11 0.10 -13.59
CA PRO A 158 -19.73 -0.78 -12.61
C PRO A 158 -20.24 -2.11 -13.21
N ALA A 159 -20.73 -2.07 -14.46
CA ALA A 159 -21.22 -3.25 -15.17
C ALA A 159 -20.09 -4.21 -15.54
N GLU A 160 -18.96 -3.70 -16.03
CA GLU A 160 -17.77 -4.50 -16.34
C GLU A 160 -17.15 -5.10 -15.07
N ALA A 161 -17.04 -4.31 -13.99
CA ALA A 161 -16.59 -4.80 -12.70
C ALA A 161 -17.50 -5.93 -12.17
N LEU A 162 -18.82 -5.77 -12.32
CA LEU A 162 -19.78 -6.80 -11.91
C LEU A 162 -19.62 -8.10 -12.73
N THR A 163 -19.46 -7.98 -14.05
CA THR A 163 -19.20 -9.14 -14.91
C THR A 163 -17.93 -9.86 -14.49
N LEU A 164 -16.83 -9.13 -14.29
CA LEU A 164 -15.55 -9.69 -13.84
C LEU A 164 -15.70 -10.40 -12.48
N LEU A 165 -16.41 -9.79 -11.53
CA LEU A 165 -16.59 -10.37 -10.20
C LEU A 165 -17.52 -11.59 -10.20
N ARG A 166 -18.52 -11.65 -11.08
CA ARG A 166 -19.35 -12.85 -11.28
C ARG A 166 -18.54 -13.99 -11.87
N GLU A 167 -17.70 -13.72 -12.86
CA GLU A 167 -16.77 -14.72 -13.39
C GLU A 167 -15.81 -15.22 -12.30
N ARG A 168 -15.25 -14.31 -11.50
CA ARG A 168 -14.36 -14.66 -10.40
C ARG A 168 -15.08 -15.28 -9.22
N ALA A 169 -16.41 -15.20 -9.08
CA ALA A 169 -17.14 -15.90 -8.04
C ALA A 169 -17.05 -17.44 -8.20
N HIS A 170 -16.88 -17.93 -9.42
CA HIS A 170 -16.62 -19.35 -9.68
C HIS A 170 -15.32 -19.78 -9.00
N GLY A 171 -15.37 -20.91 -8.28
CA GLY A 171 -14.23 -21.46 -7.54
C GLY A 171 -13.87 -20.71 -6.25
N LYS A 172 -14.66 -19.72 -5.80
CA LYS A 172 -14.40 -18.96 -4.56
C LYS A 172 -14.21 -19.86 -3.34
N ALA A 173 -15.08 -20.85 -3.15
CA ALA A 173 -14.97 -21.80 -2.05
C ALA A 173 -13.64 -22.58 -2.05
N GLY A 174 -13.18 -23.01 -3.23
CA GLY A 174 -11.89 -23.71 -3.37
C GLY A 174 -10.70 -22.81 -3.04
N ARG A 175 -10.74 -21.54 -3.46
CA ARG A 175 -9.68 -20.57 -3.12
C ARG A 175 -9.67 -20.20 -1.63
N LEU A 176 -10.84 -20.14 -0.98
CA LEU A 176 -10.94 -19.92 0.47
C LEU A 176 -10.31 -21.09 1.22
N ALA A 177 -10.64 -22.33 0.86
CA ALA A 177 -10.04 -23.51 1.47
C ALA A 177 -8.51 -23.56 1.25
N LEU A 178 -8.03 -23.16 0.07
CA LEU A 178 -6.60 -23.07 -0.22
C LEU A 178 -5.89 -22.02 0.65
N LEU A 179 -6.50 -20.83 0.80
CA LEU A 179 -5.97 -19.75 1.64
C LEU A 179 -5.92 -20.17 3.12
N GLU A 180 -6.97 -20.81 3.63
CA GLU A 180 -7.03 -21.30 5.01
C GLU A 180 -6.00 -22.41 5.27
N ALA A 181 -5.74 -23.27 4.28
CA ALA A 181 -4.77 -24.35 4.42
C ALA A 181 -3.32 -23.90 4.30
N ASN A 182 -3.03 -22.95 3.38
CA ASN A 182 -1.66 -22.67 2.94
C ASN A 182 -1.19 -21.24 3.21
N GLY A 183 -2.08 -20.34 3.66
CA GLY A 183 -1.78 -18.92 3.76
C GLY A 183 -1.61 -18.24 2.40
N TYR A 184 -0.92 -17.11 2.38
CA TYR A 184 -0.63 -16.33 1.17
C TYR A 184 0.89 -16.12 1.06
N PRO A 185 1.53 -16.40 -0.10
CA PRO A 185 2.96 -16.18 -0.28
C PRO A 185 3.34 -14.71 -0.02
N CYS A 186 4.42 -14.50 0.74
CA CYS A 186 4.97 -13.17 1.01
C CYS A 186 6.44 -13.10 0.62
N TYR A 187 6.95 -11.88 0.46
CA TYR A 187 8.36 -11.58 0.29
C TYR A 187 8.86 -10.77 1.48
N THR A 188 10.17 -10.64 1.64
CA THR A 188 10.77 -9.84 2.71
C THR A 188 11.67 -8.72 2.19
N THR A 189 11.61 -7.56 2.84
CA THR A 189 12.52 -6.43 2.63
C THR A 189 13.48 -6.24 3.81
N SER A 190 13.37 -7.05 4.86
CA SER A 190 14.11 -6.86 6.12
C SER A 190 15.62 -6.99 5.97
N ALA A 191 16.10 -7.69 4.95
CA ALA A 191 17.53 -7.79 4.63
C ALA A 191 18.06 -6.57 3.84
N GLY A 192 17.16 -5.78 3.28
CA GLY A 192 17.45 -4.87 2.18
C GLY A 192 17.68 -3.41 2.54
N TRP A 193 17.54 -3.01 3.81
CA TRP A 193 17.68 -1.60 4.22
C TRP A 193 19.06 -1.04 3.88
N LEU A 194 19.10 0.24 3.47
CA LEU A 194 20.30 0.83 2.86
C LEU A 194 21.41 1.10 3.89
N GLY A 195 21.04 1.44 5.12
CA GLY A 195 21.99 1.71 6.22
C GLY A 195 22.71 0.47 6.78
N TYR A 196 22.50 -0.73 6.22
CA TYR A 196 23.09 -1.96 6.73
C TYR A 196 24.47 -2.27 6.14
N ALA A 197 25.40 -2.64 7.01
CA ALA A 197 26.69 -3.18 6.63
C ALA A 197 26.57 -4.53 5.91
N ASP A 198 27.57 -4.86 5.09
CA ASP A 198 27.57 -6.04 4.21
C ASP A 198 27.42 -7.36 4.96
N ASP A 199 28.07 -7.52 6.11
CA ASP A 199 27.94 -8.74 6.92
C ASP A 199 26.51 -8.90 7.46
N LYS A 200 25.84 -7.78 7.79
CA LYS A 200 24.43 -7.78 8.20
C LYS A 200 23.53 -8.12 7.01
N LEU A 201 23.77 -7.55 5.82
CA LEU A 201 23.07 -7.91 4.59
C LEU A 201 23.19 -9.41 4.29
N ARG A 202 24.41 -9.95 4.27
CA ARG A 202 24.68 -11.36 3.97
C ARG A 202 23.97 -12.28 4.97
N ARG A 203 24.08 -11.98 6.27
CA ARG A 203 23.40 -12.73 7.32
C ARG A 203 21.87 -12.70 7.17
N LEU A 204 21.28 -11.52 6.96
CA LEU A 204 19.82 -11.38 6.85
C LEU A 204 19.28 -12.01 5.56
N CYS A 205 20.04 -11.97 4.45
CA CYS A 205 19.69 -12.73 3.25
C CYS A 205 19.68 -14.23 3.52
N GLN A 206 20.67 -14.75 4.27
CA GLN A 206 20.70 -16.17 4.64
C GLN A 206 19.52 -16.53 5.55
N GLU A 207 19.22 -15.70 6.56
CA GLU A 207 18.05 -15.90 7.43
C GLU A 207 16.74 -15.89 6.63
N ALA A 208 16.60 -15.04 5.61
CA ALA A 208 15.44 -15.05 4.72
C ALA A 208 15.34 -16.36 3.91
N VAL A 209 16.47 -16.85 3.40
CA VAL A 209 16.55 -18.15 2.70
C VAL A 209 16.13 -19.29 3.64
N ASP A 210 16.67 -19.31 4.85
CA ASP A 210 16.42 -20.34 5.87
C ASP A 210 14.96 -20.31 6.35
N ALA A 211 14.34 -19.13 6.39
CA ALA A 211 12.92 -18.94 6.69
C ALA A 211 11.98 -19.34 5.53
N GLY A 212 12.52 -19.74 4.37
CA GLY A 212 11.75 -20.22 3.23
C GLY A 212 11.26 -19.14 2.28
N PHE A 213 11.76 -17.90 2.38
CA PHE A 213 11.41 -16.87 1.42
C PHE A 213 11.97 -17.20 0.03
N SER A 214 11.12 -17.05 -0.99
CA SER A 214 11.48 -17.19 -2.40
C SER A 214 11.75 -15.85 -3.08
N HIS A 215 11.42 -14.74 -2.41
CA HIS A 215 11.49 -13.37 -2.92
C HIS A 215 12.07 -12.44 -1.84
N VAL A 216 13.10 -11.67 -2.19
CA VAL A 216 13.75 -10.71 -1.29
C VAL A 216 13.95 -9.37 -2.01
N LYS A 217 13.64 -8.26 -1.34
CA LYS A 217 13.79 -6.89 -1.88
C LYS A 217 14.96 -6.15 -1.23
N LEU A 218 15.77 -5.45 -2.03
CA LEU A 218 16.88 -4.59 -1.61
C LEU A 218 16.58 -3.11 -1.92
N LYS A 219 16.97 -2.20 -1.02
CA LYS A 219 17.00 -0.76 -1.29
C LYS A 219 18.27 -0.41 -2.08
N VAL A 220 18.11 0.47 -3.09
CA VAL A 220 19.16 0.98 -4.00
C VAL A 220 18.97 2.49 -4.24
N GLY A 221 19.90 3.13 -4.95
CA GLY A 221 19.70 4.47 -5.53
C GLY A 221 20.49 5.62 -4.91
N HIS A 222 21.25 5.37 -3.85
CA HIS A 222 22.11 6.39 -3.25
C HIS A 222 23.51 6.44 -3.90
N ASP A 223 24.19 5.30 -4.02
CA ASP A 223 25.50 5.18 -4.67
C ASP A 223 25.56 3.92 -5.53
N LEU A 224 25.93 4.09 -6.81
CA LEU A 224 25.90 3.01 -7.79
C LEU A 224 26.90 1.89 -7.46
N GLN A 225 28.07 2.21 -6.91
CA GLN A 225 29.08 1.20 -6.59
C GLN A 225 28.66 0.37 -5.38
N ASP A 226 28.03 1.01 -4.39
CA ASP A 226 27.41 0.32 -3.27
C ASP A 226 26.28 -0.60 -3.73
N ASP A 227 25.42 -0.13 -4.64
CA ASP A 227 24.33 -0.95 -5.18
C ASP A 227 24.88 -2.18 -5.92
N ILE A 228 25.84 -2.00 -6.84
CA ILE A 228 26.51 -3.10 -7.56
C ILE A 228 27.09 -4.12 -6.58
N ARG A 229 27.78 -3.66 -5.53
CA ARG A 229 28.38 -4.53 -4.52
C ARG A 229 27.30 -5.28 -3.71
N ARG A 230 26.26 -4.59 -3.26
CA ARG A 230 25.16 -5.14 -2.43
C ARG A 230 24.32 -6.15 -3.20
N VAL A 231 23.91 -5.85 -4.43
CA VAL A 231 23.12 -6.81 -5.24
C VAL A 231 23.93 -8.05 -5.60
N ARG A 232 25.25 -7.93 -5.76
CA ARG A 232 26.15 -9.09 -5.93
C ARG A 232 26.15 -9.98 -4.69
N ILE A 233 26.33 -9.40 -3.50
CA ILE A 233 26.28 -10.14 -2.23
C ILE A 233 24.93 -10.84 -2.06
N ALA A 234 23.83 -10.13 -2.29
CA ALA A 234 22.50 -10.72 -2.18
C ALA A 234 22.32 -11.88 -3.17
N ARG A 235 22.70 -11.70 -4.44
CA ARG A 235 22.59 -12.76 -5.46
C ARG A 235 23.43 -14.00 -5.12
N GLU A 236 24.64 -13.83 -4.58
CA GLU A 236 25.48 -14.94 -4.11
C GLU A 236 24.77 -15.79 -3.04
N VAL A 237 24.07 -15.14 -2.09
CA VAL A 237 23.38 -15.83 -0.98
C VAL A 237 22.05 -16.45 -1.43
N LEU A 238 21.27 -15.71 -2.21
CA LEU A 238 19.94 -16.16 -2.65
C LEU A 238 20.01 -17.32 -3.66
N GLY A 239 21.12 -17.41 -4.39
CA GLY A 239 21.29 -18.33 -5.51
C GLY A 239 20.54 -17.85 -6.77
N PRO A 240 20.58 -18.64 -7.85
CA PRO A 240 20.01 -18.25 -9.14
C PRO A 240 18.47 -18.32 -9.19
N ASP A 241 17.84 -19.17 -8.37
CA ASP A 241 16.42 -19.51 -8.51
C ASP A 241 15.46 -18.54 -7.78
N ARG A 242 15.94 -17.89 -6.71
CA ARG A 242 15.14 -16.95 -5.92
C ARG A 242 15.03 -15.60 -6.61
N GLN A 243 13.89 -14.95 -6.43
CA GLN A 243 13.64 -13.63 -6.98
C GLN A 243 14.29 -12.56 -6.10
N LEU A 244 15.05 -11.68 -6.74
CA LEU A 244 15.60 -10.48 -6.13
C LEU A 244 14.83 -9.29 -6.70
N MET A 245 14.35 -8.41 -5.85
CA MET A 245 13.75 -7.14 -6.27
C MET A 245 14.61 -5.98 -5.78
N ILE A 246 14.56 -4.85 -6.48
CA ILE A 246 15.25 -3.63 -6.07
C ILE A 246 14.26 -2.47 -6.00
N ASP A 247 14.53 -1.49 -5.14
CA ASP A 247 13.63 -0.38 -4.83
C ASP A 247 14.44 0.90 -4.61
N ALA A 248 14.15 1.93 -5.40
CA ALA A 248 14.91 3.17 -5.43
C ALA A 248 14.22 4.33 -4.69
N ASN A 249 12.99 4.16 -4.24
CA ASN A 249 12.22 5.19 -3.52
C ASN A 249 12.27 6.57 -4.20
N GLN A 250 12.01 6.57 -5.51
CA GLN A 250 11.68 7.76 -6.33
C GLN A 250 12.86 8.67 -6.69
N VAL A 251 14.09 8.32 -6.31
CA VAL A 251 15.25 9.25 -6.32
C VAL A 251 15.78 9.62 -7.70
N TRP A 252 15.46 8.88 -8.77
CA TRP A 252 16.07 9.10 -10.07
C TRP A 252 15.17 9.86 -11.05
N GLU A 253 15.82 10.61 -11.93
CA GLU A 253 15.25 11.03 -13.22
C GLU A 253 15.18 9.83 -14.19
N VAL A 254 14.36 9.93 -15.24
CA VAL A 254 14.08 8.84 -16.19
C VAL A 254 15.33 8.22 -16.80
N ASP A 255 16.22 9.01 -17.39
CA ASP A 255 17.41 8.49 -18.07
C ASP A 255 18.41 7.90 -17.07
N THR A 256 18.52 8.52 -15.88
CA THR A 256 19.33 7.99 -14.78
C THR A 256 18.82 6.64 -14.31
N ALA A 257 17.51 6.48 -14.11
CA ALA A 257 16.92 5.20 -13.71
C ALA A 257 17.21 4.10 -14.74
N ILE A 258 17.11 4.41 -16.03
CA ILE A 258 17.39 3.46 -17.11
C ILE A 258 18.84 2.98 -17.05
N ASP A 259 19.79 3.92 -16.99
CA ASP A 259 21.21 3.58 -16.98
C ASP A 259 21.62 2.86 -15.68
N TRP A 260 21.08 3.29 -14.53
CA TRP A 260 21.37 2.66 -13.24
C TRP A 260 20.88 1.21 -13.19
N VAL A 261 19.64 0.94 -13.62
CA VAL A 261 19.09 -0.42 -13.62
C VAL A 261 19.84 -1.33 -14.61
N ARG A 262 20.34 -0.79 -15.73
CA ARG A 262 21.20 -1.56 -16.66
C ARG A 262 22.47 -2.04 -15.99
N GLU A 263 23.13 -1.20 -15.20
CA GLU A 263 24.34 -1.58 -14.45
C GLU A 263 24.06 -2.65 -13.40
N LEU A 264 22.84 -2.71 -12.85
CA LEU A 264 22.42 -3.72 -11.87
C LEU A 264 21.85 -5.00 -12.51
N SER A 265 21.66 -5.03 -13.83
CA SER A 265 20.98 -6.13 -14.54
C SER A 265 21.67 -7.49 -14.40
N PHE A 266 22.99 -7.52 -14.15
CA PHE A 266 23.73 -8.76 -13.90
C PHE A 266 23.20 -9.54 -12.68
N ALA A 267 22.54 -8.85 -11.73
CA ALA A 267 21.94 -9.48 -10.56
C ALA A 267 20.57 -10.10 -10.84
N ASN A 268 20.07 -9.97 -12.08
CA ASN A 268 18.75 -10.44 -12.52
C ASN A 268 17.62 -10.00 -11.58
N PRO A 269 17.42 -8.69 -11.35
CA PRO A 269 16.30 -8.21 -10.57
C PRO A 269 14.98 -8.51 -11.28
N TRP A 270 13.98 -8.98 -10.52
CA TRP A 270 12.64 -9.28 -11.03
C TRP A 270 11.93 -7.98 -11.43
N PHE A 271 11.95 -6.98 -10.54
CA PHE A 271 11.51 -5.62 -10.83
C PHE A 271 12.40 -4.57 -10.16
N ILE A 272 12.35 -3.34 -10.68
CA ILE A 272 12.68 -2.10 -10.00
C ILE A 272 11.39 -1.42 -9.51
N GLU A 273 11.33 -1.08 -8.23
CA GLU A 273 10.23 -0.37 -7.59
C GLU A 273 10.54 1.12 -7.42
N GLU A 274 9.51 1.94 -7.68
CA GLU A 274 9.55 3.41 -7.62
C GLU A 274 10.86 4.00 -8.18
N PRO A 275 11.19 3.76 -9.46
CA PRO A 275 12.43 4.28 -10.05
C PRO A 275 12.46 5.80 -10.14
N THR A 276 11.31 6.47 -10.12
CA THR A 276 11.17 7.93 -10.25
C THR A 276 9.92 8.41 -9.51
N SER A 277 9.57 9.69 -9.63
CA SER A 277 8.41 10.31 -8.99
C SER A 277 7.13 9.47 -9.13
N PRO A 278 6.35 9.27 -8.05
CA PRO A 278 5.12 8.48 -8.06
C PRO A 278 3.99 9.13 -8.88
N ASP A 279 4.16 10.39 -9.30
CA ASP A 279 3.23 11.11 -10.17
C ASP A 279 3.58 10.99 -11.67
N ASP A 280 4.79 10.56 -12.02
CA ASP A 280 5.26 10.51 -13.41
C ASP A 280 4.92 9.19 -14.10
N VAL A 281 3.67 9.08 -14.56
CA VAL A 281 3.16 7.93 -15.32
C VAL A 281 3.96 7.69 -16.61
N GLU A 282 4.30 8.74 -17.36
CA GLU A 282 5.03 8.58 -18.63
C GLU A 282 6.52 8.32 -18.40
N GLY A 283 7.10 8.85 -17.33
CA GLY A 283 8.43 8.50 -16.86
C GLY A 283 8.55 7.02 -16.55
N HIS A 284 7.64 6.47 -15.72
CA HIS A 284 7.57 5.04 -15.44
C HIS A 284 7.45 4.21 -16.73
N ARG A 285 6.60 4.62 -17.68
CA ARG A 285 6.46 3.92 -18.98
C ARG A 285 7.76 3.94 -19.79
N LYS A 286 8.46 5.07 -19.86
CA LYS A 286 9.76 5.17 -20.55
C LYS A 286 10.82 4.29 -19.89
N ILE A 287 10.89 4.32 -18.55
CA ILE A 287 11.82 3.50 -17.77
C ILE A 287 11.54 2.02 -18.05
N ARG A 288 10.28 1.58 -17.93
CA ARG A 288 9.86 0.21 -18.21
C ARG A 288 10.30 -0.29 -19.58
N LEU A 289 10.16 0.53 -20.62
CA LEU A 289 10.63 0.18 -21.96
C LEU A 289 12.17 0.14 -22.05
N GLY A 290 12.87 1.02 -21.31
CA GLY A 290 14.33 1.15 -21.32
C GLY A 290 15.08 0.09 -20.51
N VAL A 291 14.45 -0.51 -19.51
CA VAL A 291 15.05 -1.49 -18.58
C VAL A 291 14.61 -2.94 -18.82
N ALA A 292 13.72 -3.18 -19.77
CA ALA A 292 13.29 -4.54 -20.14
C ALA A 292 14.51 -5.45 -20.40
N PRO A 293 14.52 -6.71 -19.91
CA PRO A 293 13.39 -7.45 -19.37
C PRO A 293 13.10 -7.26 -17.87
N VAL A 294 13.85 -6.40 -17.17
CA VAL A 294 13.53 -6.05 -15.78
C VAL A 294 12.16 -5.37 -15.74
N LYS A 295 11.29 -5.80 -14.83
CA LYS A 295 9.94 -5.23 -14.68
C LYS A 295 9.98 -3.91 -13.90
N VAL A 296 8.90 -3.13 -14.00
CA VAL A 296 8.72 -1.91 -13.21
C VAL A 296 7.51 -2.04 -12.30
N ALA A 297 7.68 -1.70 -11.02
CA ALA A 297 6.63 -1.63 -10.00
C ALA A 297 6.52 -0.19 -9.45
N THR A 298 5.32 0.24 -9.08
CA THR A 298 5.10 1.48 -8.33
C THR A 298 3.75 1.42 -7.63
N GLY A 299 3.54 2.22 -6.58
CA GLY A 299 2.20 2.32 -6.01
C GLY A 299 2.09 2.71 -4.55
N GLU A 300 3.15 2.57 -3.75
CA GLU A 300 3.07 2.84 -2.31
C GLU A 300 2.71 4.30 -2.00
N MET A 301 3.15 5.24 -2.86
CA MET A 301 2.76 6.65 -2.79
C MET A 301 1.80 7.09 -3.92
N CYS A 302 1.27 6.16 -4.72
CA CYS A 302 0.31 6.50 -5.76
C CYS A 302 -0.99 7.02 -5.12
N GLN A 303 -1.25 8.31 -5.33
CA GLN A 303 -2.20 9.09 -4.53
C GLN A 303 -3.65 8.60 -4.56
N ASN A 304 -4.12 8.00 -5.66
CA ASN A 304 -5.50 7.50 -5.79
C ASN A 304 -5.70 6.61 -7.02
N ARG A 305 -6.93 6.07 -7.13
CA ARG A 305 -7.40 5.26 -8.25
C ARG A 305 -7.29 5.92 -9.64
N ILE A 306 -7.23 7.25 -9.72
CA ILE A 306 -7.18 7.98 -11.01
C ILE A 306 -5.76 7.93 -11.58
N VAL A 307 -4.75 7.99 -10.73
CA VAL A 307 -3.35 7.79 -11.15
C VAL A 307 -3.09 6.31 -11.43
N PHE A 308 -3.56 5.40 -10.57
CA PHE A 308 -3.48 3.96 -10.84
C PHE A 308 -4.12 3.56 -12.17
N LYS A 309 -5.31 4.10 -12.47
CA LYS A 309 -5.96 3.93 -13.77
C LYS A 309 -5.01 4.28 -14.92
N GLN A 310 -4.33 5.42 -14.84
CA GLN A 310 -3.41 5.87 -15.88
C GLN A 310 -2.17 4.99 -15.96
N LEU A 311 -1.57 4.60 -14.83
CA LEU A 311 -0.44 3.66 -14.80
C LEU A 311 -0.78 2.36 -15.56
N ILE A 312 -1.96 1.81 -15.32
CA ILE A 312 -2.44 0.57 -15.97
C ILE A 312 -2.76 0.81 -17.45
N MET A 313 -3.59 1.81 -17.78
CA MET A 313 -4.01 2.08 -19.17
C MET A 313 -2.85 2.48 -20.08
N ARG A 314 -1.78 3.04 -19.52
CA ARG A 314 -0.57 3.44 -20.25
C ARG A 314 0.50 2.36 -20.25
N GLU A 315 0.23 1.20 -19.65
CA GLU A 315 1.19 0.10 -19.50
C GLU A 315 2.52 0.57 -18.89
N ALA A 316 2.44 1.49 -17.93
CA ALA A 316 3.59 2.11 -17.29
C ALA A 316 4.24 1.21 -16.24
N ILE A 317 3.55 0.15 -15.81
CA ILE A 317 3.96 -0.79 -14.77
C ILE A 317 3.67 -2.23 -15.17
N ASP A 318 4.37 -3.17 -14.55
CA ASP A 318 4.21 -4.62 -14.69
C ASP A 318 3.60 -5.28 -13.45
N VAL A 319 3.78 -4.66 -12.28
CA VAL A 319 3.36 -5.14 -10.95
C VAL A 319 2.56 -4.05 -10.26
#